data_AF-A0A060CHV5-F1
#
_entry.id   AF-A0A060CHV5-F1
#
_cell.length_a   1.000
_cell.length_b   1.000
_cell.length_c   1.000
_cell.angle_alpha   90.00
_cell.angle_beta   90.00
_cell.angle_gamma   90.00
#
_symmetry.space_group_name_H-M   'P 1'
#
loop_
_entity.id
_entity.type
_entity.pdbx_description
1 polymer ?
#
loop_
_entity_poly.entity_id
_entity_poly.type
_entity_poly.pdbx_seq_one_letter_code
_entity_poly.pdbx_strand_id
1 'polypeptide(L)'
;MMTSTTLQKFLEKAPLILPKKRNYFIETSWSHYEHVHHIKDLQLTRQIIAEKFPDYLPSFDKMLQKKAVHMFNMLIARADIFDKYTQWLFQILPEVEKGLISVIIRLMKSVFMAFLVNIIGCLGR
;
A
#
# COMPACT_ATOMS: atom_id res chain seq x y z
N MET A 1 26.96 6.57 8.33
CA MET A 1 25.67 7.00 8.92
C MET A 1 24.81 7.61 7.82
N MET A 2 23.49 7.47 7.92
CA MET A 2 22.57 8.15 7.01
C MET A 2 22.51 9.64 7.40
N THR A 3 23.07 10.51 6.57
CA THR A 3 23.05 11.98 6.76
C THR A 3 22.00 12.64 5.85
N SER A 4 21.54 13.83 6.20
CA SER A 4 20.56 14.59 5.40
C SER A 4 21.03 14.80 3.96
N THR A 5 22.31 15.13 3.76
CA THR A 5 22.92 15.30 2.43
C THR A 5 22.91 14.01 1.61
N THR A 6 23.14 12.87 2.27
CA THR A 6 23.12 11.56 1.59
C THR A 6 21.70 11.19 1.19
N LEU A 7 20.72 11.47 2.05
CA LEU A 7 19.31 11.23 1.77
C LEU A 7 18.80 12.08 0.60
N GLN A 8 19.18 13.36 0.56
CA GLN A 8 18.80 14.27 -0.52
C GLN A 8 19.26 13.76 -1.89
N LYS A 9 20.50 13.28 -1.99
CA LYS A 9 21.04 12.64 -3.22
C LYS A 9 20.26 11.40 -3.65
N PHE A 10 19.70 10.64 -2.71
CA PHE A 10 18.85 9.50 -3.07
C PHE A 10 17.47 9.94 -3.55
N LEU A 11 16.89 10.96 -2.92
CA LEU A 11 15.59 11.50 -3.31
C LEU A 11 15.61 12.22 -4.67
N GLU A 12 16.77 12.74 -5.10
CA GLU A 12 16.98 13.25 -6.46
C GLU A 12 16.86 12.14 -7.52
N LYS A 13 17.31 10.91 -7.20
CA LYS A 13 17.29 9.77 -8.14
C LYS A 13 15.97 9.01 -8.12
N ALA A 14 15.34 8.92 -6.96
CA ALA A 14 14.10 8.21 -6.77
C ALA A 14 13.20 9.02 -5.82
N PRO A 15 12.02 9.49 -6.28
CA PRO A 15 11.21 10.38 -5.47
C PRO A 15 10.45 9.64 -4.35
N LEU A 16 10.55 8.31 -4.32
CA LEU A 16 10.06 7.41 -3.28
C LEU A 16 11.08 6.28 -3.06
N ILE A 17 11.48 6.07 -1.81
CA ILE A 17 12.42 5.05 -1.37
C ILE A 17 11.68 4.08 -0.46
N LEU A 18 11.77 2.79 -0.78
CA LEU A 18 11.09 1.72 -0.07
C LEU A 18 12.07 0.62 0.38
N PRO A 19 11.79 -0.07 1.50
CA PRO A 19 12.50 -1.26 1.91
C PRO A 19 12.49 -2.33 0.82
N LYS A 20 13.42 -3.29 0.87
CA LYS A 20 13.47 -4.38 -0.12
C LYS A 20 12.15 -5.17 -0.14
N LYS A 21 11.70 -5.57 -1.34
CA LYS A 21 10.53 -6.45 -1.50
C LYS A 21 10.77 -7.79 -0.81
N ARG A 22 9.72 -8.36 -0.25
CA ARG A 22 9.70 -9.74 0.23
C ARG A 22 9.00 -10.61 -0.81
N ASN A 23 9.57 -11.78 -1.08
CA ASN A 23 9.02 -12.74 -2.03
C ASN A 23 8.21 -13.80 -1.28
N TYR A 24 6.95 -13.96 -1.64
CA TYR A 24 6.16 -15.16 -1.43
C TYR A 24 6.54 -16.15 -2.52
N PHE A 25 7.00 -17.35 -2.14
CA PHE A 25 7.47 -18.33 -3.12
C PHE A 25 6.33 -19.14 -3.74
N ILE A 26 5.21 -19.26 -3.03
CA ILE A 26 4.11 -20.17 -3.37
C ILE A 26 2.84 -19.36 -3.66
N GLU A 27 2.44 -18.50 -2.72
CA GLU A 27 1.17 -17.78 -2.68
C GLU A 27 1.21 -16.40 -3.36
N THR A 28 0.04 -15.92 -3.82
CA THR A 28 -0.14 -14.51 -4.21
C THR A 28 -0.42 -13.67 -2.97
N SER A 29 -0.29 -12.36 -3.09
CA SER A 29 -0.67 -11.45 -2.01
C SER A 29 -2.14 -11.63 -1.61
N TRP A 30 -3.02 -11.94 -2.57
CA TRP A 30 -4.42 -12.31 -2.32
C TRP A 30 -4.55 -13.60 -1.51
N SER A 31 -3.99 -14.72 -1.99
CA SER A 31 -4.20 -16.01 -1.32
C SER A 31 -3.54 -16.04 0.06
N HIS A 32 -2.40 -15.37 0.21
CA HIS A 32 -1.75 -15.20 1.50
C HIS A 32 -2.65 -14.42 2.48
N TYR A 33 -3.30 -13.35 2.01
CA TYR A 33 -4.23 -12.58 2.82
C TYR A 33 -5.46 -13.41 3.20
N GLU A 34 -6.01 -14.19 2.27
CA GLU A 34 -7.15 -15.09 2.52
C GLU A 34 -6.84 -16.15 3.58
N HIS A 35 -5.62 -16.67 3.62
CA HIS A 35 -5.22 -17.69 4.59
C HIS A 35 -4.94 -17.11 6.00
N VAL A 36 -4.47 -15.87 6.09
CA VAL A 36 -4.02 -15.26 7.35
C VAL A 36 -5.05 -14.28 7.93
N HIS A 37 -5.97 -13.78 7.12
CA HIS A 37 -6.90 -12.70 7.47
C HIS A 37 -8.30 -12.92 6.88
N HIS A 38 -9.27 -12.09 7.32
CA HIS A 38 -10.63 -12.12 6.80
C HIS A 38 -10.69 -11.48 5.41
N ILE A 39 -10.90 -12.30 4.38
CA ILE A 39 -10.91 -11.85 2.98
C ILE A 39 -11.98 -10.78 2.68
N LYS A 40 -13.06 -10.76 3.48
CA LYS A 40 -14.15 -9.77 3.38
C LYS A 40 -13.63 -8.34 3.46
N ASP A 41 -12.58 -8.10 4.25
CA ASP A 41 -12.03 -6.76 4.44
C ASP A 41 -11.31 -6.25 3.18
N LEU A 42 -10.65 -7.17 2.47
CA LEU A 42 -9.98 -6.89 1.19
C LEU A 42 -11.00 -6.70 0.06
N GLN A 43 -12.10 -7.46 0.08
CA GLN A 43 -13.21 -7.29 -0.86
C GLN A 43 -13.92 -5.95 -0.66
N LEU A 44 -14.22 -5.56 0.59
CA LEU A 44 -14.82 -4.27 0.92
C LEU A 44 -13.91 -3.12 0.47
N THR A 45 -12.61 -3.24 0.72
CA THR A 45 -11.62 -2.29 0.21
C THR A 45 -11.68 -2.14 -1.30
N ARG A 46 -11.67 -3.27 -2.02
CA ARG A 46 -11.71 -3.28 -3.47
C ARG A 46 -12.97 -2.58 -3.98
N GLN A 47 -14.10 -2.80 -3.32
CA GLN A 47 -15.35 -2.12 -3.63
C GLN A 47 -15.25 -0.60 -3.42
N ILE A 48 -14.75 -0.14 -2.26
CA ILE A 48 -14.58 1.30 -1.98
C ILE A 48 -13.65 1.95 -3.00
N ILE A 49 -12.57 1.28 -3.40
CA ILE A 49 -11.66 1.77 -4.46
C ILE A 49 -12.39 1.82 -5.79
N ALA A 50 -13.17 0.81 -6.16
CA ALA A 50 -13.94 0.82 -7.40
C ALA A 50 -14.96 1.96 -7.46
N GLU A 51 -15.58 2.30 -6.32
CA GLU A 51 -16.58 3.35 -6.21
C GLU A 51 -15.97 4.77 -6.20
N LYS A 52 -14.90 4.99 -5.43
CA LYS A 52 -14.33 6.33 -5.22
C LYS A 52 -13.11 6.64 -6.09
N PHE A 53 -12.35 5.62 -6.48
CA PHE A 53 -11.07 5.74 -7.19
C PHE A 53 -10.92 4.66 -8.28
N PRO A 54 -11.85 4.61 -9.26
CA PRO A 54 -11.87 3.54 -10.27
C PRO A 54 -10.55 3.43 -11.05
N ASP A 55 -9.85 4.54 -11.27
CA ASP A 55 -8.55 4.58 -11.95
C ASP A 55 -7.46 3.79 -11.22
N TYR A 56 -7.60 3.60 -9.91
CA TYR A 56 -6.65 2.86 -9.07
C TYR A 56 -6.98 1.36 -9.00
N LEU A 57 -8.18 0.95 -9.39
CA LEU A 57 -8.65 -0.44 -9.31
C LEU A 57 -7.77 -1.42 -10.12
N PRO A 58 -7.36 -1.13 -11.38
CA PRO A 58 -6.47 -2.02 -12.12
C PRO A 58 -5.11 -2.19 -11.45
N SER A 59 -4.59 -1.12 -10.84
CA SER A 59 -3.32 -1.15 -10.11
C SER A 59 -3.43 -1.96 -8.82
N PHE A 60 -4.56 -1.84 -8.12
CA PHE A 60 -4.88 -2.63 -6.94
C PHE A 60 -4.96 -4.13 -7.26
N ASP A 61 -5.75 -4.52 -8.27
CA ASP A 61 -5.89 -5.91 -8.68
C ASP A 61 -4.56 -6.52 -9.14
N LYS A 62 -3.82 -5.79 -9.98
CA LYS A 62 -2.49 -6.21 -10.46
C LYS A 62 -1.53 -6.45 -9.30
N MET A 63 -1.61 -5.63 -8.25
CA MET A 63 -0.72 -5.72 -7.11
C MET A 63 -1.07 -6.95 -6.25
N LEU A 64 -2.35 -7.24 -6.03
CA LEU A 64 -2.77 -8.43 -5.26
C LEU A 64 -2.41 -9.76 -5.91
N GLN A 65 -2.22 -9.78 -7.24
CA GLN A 65 -1.71 -10.93 -7.96
C GLN A 65 -0.19 -11.10 -7.85
N LYS A 66 0.55 -10.12 -7.33
CA LYS A 66 2.01 -10.23 -7.19
C LYS A 66 2.38 -11.15 -6.04
N LYS A 67 3.46 -11.89 -6.27
CA LYS A 67 4.17 -12.69 -5.27
C LYS A 67 5.29 -11.92 -4.56
N ALA A 68 5.62 -10.71 -5.02
CA ALA A 68 6.69 -9.88 -4.45
C ALA A 68 6.17 -8.48 -4.09
N VAL A 69 6.13 -8.16 -2.81
CA VAL A 69 5.55 -6.91 -2.28
C VAL A 69 6.41 -6.28 -1.20
N HIS A 70 6.34 -4.96 -1.08
CA HIS A 70 6.90 -4.22 0.06
C HIS A 70 5.95 -4.36 1.24
N MET A 71 6.29 -5.18 2.25
CA MET A 71 5.40 -5.53 3.36
C MET A 71 5.48 -4.58 4.57
N PHE A 72 6.26 -3.50 4.47
CA PHE A 72 6.53 -2.60 5.59
C PHE A 72 5.99 -1.20 5.32
N ASN A 73 5.66 -0.49 6.39
CA ASN A 73 5.13 0.89 6.34
C ASN A 73 6.23 1.94 6.27
N MET A 74 7.49 1.51 6.34
CA MET A 74 8.60 2.43 6.23
C MET A 74 8.73 2.86 4.78
N LEU A 75 8.68 4.17 4.56
CA LEU A 75 8.91 4.80 3.27
C LEU A 75 9.60 6.14 3.52
N ILE A 76 10.41 6.57 2.56
CA ILE A 76 10.91 7.95 2.52
C ILE A 76 10.53 8.51 1.16
N ALA A 77 9.81 9.63 1.13
CA ALA A 77 9.31 10.21 -0.10
C ALA A 77 9.52 11.72 -0.11
N ARG A 78 9.49 12.31 -1.30
CA ARG A 78 9.34 13.76 -1.45
C ARG A 78 7.97 14.19 -0.90
N ALA A 79 7.89 15.40 -0.34
CA ALA A 79 6.71 15.90 0.36
C ALA A 79 5.44 15.86 -0.51
N ASP A 80 5.52 16.32 -1.76
CA ASP A 80 4.41 16.31 -2.71
C ASP A 80 3.81 14.91 -2.97
N ILE A 81 4.66 13.88 -3.04
CA ILE A 81 4.22 12.49 -3.22
C ILE A 81 3.61 11.96 -1.94
N PHE A 82 4.25 12.25 -0.80
CA PHE A 82 3.77 11.83 0.50
C PHE A 82 2.39 12.44 0.81
N ASP A 83 2.19 13.71 0.50
CA ASP A 83 0.94 14.44 0.72
C ASP A 83 -0.18 13.87 -0.15
N LYS A 84 0.07 13.66 -1.45
CA LYS A 84 -0.90 13.01 -2.35
C LYS A 84 -1.27 11.60 -1.86
N TYR A 85 -0.27 10.84 -1.42
CA TYR A 85 -0.49 9.51 -0.86
C TYR A 85 -1.36 9.54 0.39
N THR A 86 -1.04 10.39 1.36
CA THR A 86 -1.79 10.48 2.62
C THR A 86 -3.20 11.02 2.40
N GLN A 87 -3.37 12.04 1.54
CA GLN A 87 -4.70 12.54 1.17
C GLN A 87 -5.59 11.44 0.58
N TRP A 88 -5.03 10.60 -0.30
CA TRP A 88 -5.75 9.48 -0.87
C TRP A 88 -6.05 8.39 0.18
N LEU A 89 -5.06 8.04 1.01
CA LEU A 89 -5.19 7.05 2.08
C LEU A 89 -6.28 7.44 3.10
N PHE A 90 -6.31 8.70 3.53
CA PHE A 90 -7.29 9.19 4.51
C PHE A 90 -8.71 9.30 3.95
N GLN A 91 -8.91 9.21 2.63
CA GLN A 91 -10.25 9.11 2.04
C GLN A 91 -10.79 7.68 2.04
N ILE A 92 -9.91 6.68 2.04
CA ILE A 92 -10.28 5.26 2.00
C ILE A 92 -10.41 4.68 3.41
N LEU A 93 -9.44 4.95 4.29
CA LEU A 93 -9.38 4.33 5.62
C LEU A 93 -10.68 4.49 6.42
N PRO A 94 -11.30 5.69 6.56
CA PRO A 94 -12.50 5.84 7.36
C PRO A 94 -13.71 5.06 6.80
N GLU A 95 -13.79 4.88 5.48
CA GLU A 95 -14.88 4.12 4.87
C GLU A 95 -14.75 2.62 5.13
N VAL A 96 -13.52 2.11 5.07
CA VAL A 96 -13.23 0.73 5.45
C VAL A 96 -13.51 0.51 6.96
N GLU A 97 -13.18 1.49 7.80
CA GLU A 97 -13.42 1.43 9.25
C GLU A 97 -14.93 1.39 9.59
N LYS A 98 -15.80 2.08 8.84
CA LYS A 98 -17.26 2.04 9.05
C LYS A 98 -17.88 0.66 8.79
N GLY A 99 -17.28 -0.12 7.90
CA GLY A 99 -17.80 -1.45 7.54
C GLY A 99 -17.33 -2.59 8.45
N LEU A 100 -16.49 -2.33 9.46
CA LEU A 100 -15.76 -3.36 10.21
C LEU A 100 -15.80 -3.16 11.74
N ILE A 101 -15.77 -4.28 12.49
CA ILE A 101 -15.69 -4.28 13.97
C ILE A 101 -14.22 -4.18 14.40
N SER A 102 -13.82 -2.95 14.76
CA SER A 102 -12.65 -2.39 15.49
C SER A 102 -11.27 -3.09 15.63
N VAL A 103 -11.13 -4.42 15.56
CA VAL A 103 -9.88 -5.11 15.94
C VAL A 103 -8.90 -5.30 14.78
N ILE A 104 -9.40 -5.45 13.55
CA ILE A 104 -8.58 -5.80 12.39
C ILE A 104 -7.82 -4.58 11.81
N ILE A 105 -8.33 -3.37 12.04
CA ILE A 105 -7.77 -2.08 11.58
C ILE A 105 -6.30 -1.89 11.98
N ARG A 106 -5.88 -2.40 13.15
CA ARG A 106 -4.51 -2.20 13.67
C ARG A 106 -3.46 -3.01 12.92
N LEU A 107 -3.80 -4.21 12.47
CA LEU A 107 -2.95 -5.08 11.65
C LEU A 107 -3.05 -4.73 10.17
N MET A 108 -4.26 -4.37 9.71
CA MET A 108 -4.50 -4.00 8.32
C MET A 108 -3.86 -2.68 7.92
N LYS A 109 -3.79 -1.66 8.79
CA LYS A 109 -3.13 -0.38 8.43
C LYS A 109 -1.74 -0.60 7.82
N SER A 110 -0.98 -1.56 8.34
CA SER A 110 0.35 -1.85 7.84
C SER A 110 0.38 -2.59 6.51
N VAL A 111 -0.44 -3.64 6.39
CA VAL A 111 -0.55 -4.42 5.15
C VAL A 111 -1.17 -3.59 4.03
N PHE A 112 -2.12 -2.72 4.39
CA PHE A 112 -2.74 -1.75 3.49
C PHE A 112 -1.74 -0.70 3.04
N MET A 113 -1.04 -0.03 3.96
CA MET A 113 -0.01 0.94 3.57
C MET A 113 1.06 0.31 2.68
N ALA A 114 1.50 -0.91 3.01
CA ALA A 114 2.39 -1.70 2.17
C ALA A 114 1.84 -1.86 0.73
N PHE A 115 0.60 -2.29 0.59
CA PHE A 115 -0.08 -2.46 -0.70
C PHE A 115 -0.28 -1.16 -1.47
N LEU A 116 -0.63 -0.09 -0.77
CA LEU A 116 -0.90 1.22 -1.35
C LEU A 116 0.36 1.95 -1.81
N VAL A 117 1.44 1.79 -1.07
CA VAL A 117 2.77 2.23 -1.46
C VAL A 117 3.23 1.53 -2.76
N ASN A 118 2.87 0.25 -2.95
CA ASN A 118 3.16 -0.46 -4.20
C ASN A 118 2.34 0.08 -5.39
N ILE A 119 1.15 0.63 -5.15
CA ILE A 119 0.33 1.26 -6.21
C ILE A 119 0.99 2.56 -6.68
N ILE A 120 1.49 3.40 -5.76
CA ILE A 120 2.25 4.62 -6.12
C ILE A 120 3.57 4.27 -6.82
N GLY A 121 4.27 3.24 -6.35
CA GLY A 121 5.47 2.73 -7.03
C GLY A 121 5.21 2.18 -8.44
N CYS A 122 3.96 1.84 -8.79
CA CYS A 122 3.55 1.48 -10.15
C CYS A 122 3.14 2.68 -11.00
N LEU A 123 2.67 3.77 -10.39
CA LEU A 123 2.30 5.03 -11.07
C LEU A 123 3.51 5.95 -11.31
N GLY A 124 4.57 5.83 -10.50
CA GLY A 124 5.80 6.61 -10.59
C GLY A 124 6.89 6.01 -11.49
N ARG A 125 6.54 5.14 -12.44
CA ARG A 125 7.43 4.67 -13.51
C ARG A 125 6.85 5.01 -14.87
#